data_AF-A0A7S1JUL0-F1
#
_entry.id   AF-A0A7S1JUL0-F1
#
_cell.length_a   1.000
_cell.length_b   1.000
_cell.length_c   1.000
_cell.angle_alpha   90.00
_cell.angle_beta   90.00
_cell.angle_gamma   90.00
#
_symmetry.space_group_name_H-M   'P 1'
#
loop_
_entity.id
_entity.type
_entity.pdbx_description
1 polymer ?
#
loop_
_entity_poly.entity_id
_entity_poly.type
_entity_poly.pdbx_seq_one_letter_code
_entity_poly.pdbx_strand_id
1 'polypeptide(L)'
;HTHTITDSPPVRSRIRHQGGGWAAGGQESTDASASAFIMRIILMNAEAIWGRTPWVRVDRHAHGGVLDGLLNQSPHQPPNGCTAVVAVRWDDDDPPIELRQLLLTPLDSPFVASIFLSTLADADIVLVSARATEPPVGDASAAFK
;
A
#
# COMPACT_ATOMS: atom_id res chain seq x y z
N HIS A 1 -9.02 -12.81 14.52
CA HIS A 1 -7.86 -12.03 14.06
C HIS A 1 -7.37 -12.63 12.75
N THR A 2 -7.65 -11.94 11.64
CA THR A 2 -7.16 -12.32 10.32
C THR A 2 -5.91 -11.49 10.10
N HIS A 3 -4.74 -12.13 10.10
CA HIS A 3 -3.49 -11.42 9.84
C HIS A 3 -3.41 -11.18 8.33
N THR A 4 -3.16 -9.93 7.91
CA THR A 4 -3.00 -9.55 6.48
C THR A 4 -1.79 -10.22 5.81
N ILE A 5 -0.91 -10.84 6.59
CA ILE A 5 0.33 -11.49 6.17
C ILE A 5 0.33 -12.93 6.73
N THR A 6 -0.05 -13.91 5.92
CA THR A 6 -0.24 -15.30 6.37
C THR A 6 0.60 -16.35 5.65
N ASP A 7 1.26 -16.06 4.52
CA ASP A 7 1.92 -17.11 3.73
C ASP A 7 3.35 -16.73 3.29
N SER A 8 4.30 -17.68 3.39
CA SER A 8 5.76 -17.49 3.19
C SER A 8 6.42 -16.57 4.23
N PRO A 9 7.66 -16.84 4.71
CA PRO A 9 8.14 -16.18 5.91
C PRO A 9 8.22 -14.66 5.66
N PRO A 10 7.48 -13.86 6.44
CA PRO A 10 7.45 -12.42 6.26
C PRO A 10 8.84 -11.84 6.50
N VAL A 11 9.13 -10.70 5.86
CA VAL A 11 10.40 -10.00 6.02
C VAL A 11 10.23 -8.89 7.03
N ARG A 12 10.83 -9.06 8.21
CA ARG A 12 10.92 -8.01 9.23
C ARG A 12 12.17 -7.17 8.98
N SER A 13 12.01 -5.86 8.90
CA SER A 13 13.10 -4.92 8.61
C SER A 13 12.99 -3.63 9.40
N ARG A 14 14.15 -3.15 9.88
CA ARG A 14 14.36 -1.81 10.46
C ARG A 14 15.28 -0.95 9.59
N ILE A 15 15.48 -1.36 8.34
CA ILE A 15 16.36 -0.68 7.39
C ILE A 15 15.49 0.23 6.51
N ARG A 16 15.88 1.50 6.40
CA ARG A 16 15.21 2.49 5.55
C ARG A 16 16.21 3.20 4.67
N HIS A 17 15.80 3.54 3.45
CA HIS A 17 16.57 4.44 2.61
C HIS A 17 16.28 5.90 3.02
N GLN A 18 17.30 6.63 3.46
CA GLN A 18 17.19 8.02 3.92
C GLN A 18 18.45 8.79 3.50
N GLY A 19 18.28 10.01 3.00
CA GLY A 19 19.40 10.91 2.70
C GLY A 19 20.38 10.39 1.65
N GLY A 20 19.92 9.55 0.71
CA GLY A 20 20.76 8.98 -0.35
C GLY A 20 21.53 7.70 0.04
N GLY A 21 21.21 7.10 1.19
CA GLY A 21 21.81 5.83 1.62
C GLY A 21 20.91 4.98 2.51
N TRP A 22 21.42 3.82 2.90
CA TRP A 22 20.74 2.89 3.79
C TRP A 22 21.10 3.18 5.25
N ALA A 23 20.09 3.32 6.11
CA ALA A 23 20.26 3.53 7.54
C ALA A 23 19.54 2.44 8.34
N ALA A 24 20.19 1.98 9.41
CA ALA A 24 19.57 1.14 10.43
C ALA A 24 18.82 2.02 11.46
N GLY A 25 17.73 1.51 12.02
CA GLY A 25 16.92 2.22 13.02
C GLY A 25 15.74 2.98 12.44
N GLY A 26 15.31 2.64 11.22
CA GLY A 26 14.01 3.04 10.71
C GLY A 26 12.86 2.34 11.47
N GLN A 27 11.65 2.85 11.26
CA GLN A 27 10.42 2.24 11.77
C GLN A 27 10.38 0.75 11.41
N GLU A 28 10.10 -0.08 12.40
CA GLU A 28 9.98 -1.51 12.23
C GLU A 28 8.78 -1.84 11.34
N SER A 29 9.07 -2.62 10.30
CA SER A 29 8.09 -3.03 9.30
C SER A 29 8.19 -4.52 9.05
N THR A 30 7.03 -5.14 8.86
CA THR A 30 6.88 -6.53 8.45
C THR A 30 6.24 -6.53 7.07
N ASP A 31 7.00 -6.90 6.05
CA ASP A 31 6.57 -7.04 4.67
C ASP A 31 6.10 -8.48 4.40
N ALA A 32 5.06 -8.65 3.58
CA ALA A 32 4.48 -9.97 3.32
C ALA A 32 5.44 -10.97 2.66
N SER A 33 6.47 -10.48 1.97
CA SER A 33 7.50 -11.29 1.33
C SER A 33 8.76 -10.45 1.06
N ALA A 34 9.84 -11.10 0.65
CA ALA A 34 11.04 -10.41 0.16
C ALA A 34 10.75 -9.54 -1.08
N SER A 35 9.86 -9.98 -1.98
CA SER A 35 9.45 -9.18 -3.13
C SER A 35 8.64 -7.96 -2.71
N ALA A 36 7.75 -8.08 -1.71
CA ALA A 36 7.02 -6.95 -1.15
C ALA A 36 7.98 -5.91 -0.54
N PHE A 37 8.98 -6.36 0.22
CA PHE A 37 10.03 -5.47 0.76
C PHE A 37 10.76 -4.71 -0.35
N ILE A 38 11.25 -5.42 -1.38
CA ILE A 38 11.96 -4.78 -2.50
C ILE A 38 11.06 -3.78 -3.23
N MET A 39 9.83 -4.17 -3.53
CA MET A 39 8.84 -3.30 -4.19
C MET A 39 8.54 -2.05 -3.38
N ARG A 40 8.34 -2.18 -2.06
CA ARG A 40 8.12 -1.05 -1.16
C ARG A 40 9.27 -0.06 -1.22
N ILE A 41 10.52 -0.53 -1.20
CA ILE A 41 11.70 0.34 -1.31
C ILE A 41 11.74 1.07 -2.66
N ILE A 42 11.49 0.38 -3.77
CA ILE A 42 11.48 0.98 -5.11
C ILE A 42 10.40 2.07 -5.17
N LEU A 43 9.21 1.75 -4.71
CA LEU A 43 8.04 2.64 -4.73
C LEU A 43 8.24 3.85 -3.82
N MET A 44 8.69 3.66 -2.56
CA MET A 44 8.93 4.76 -1.61
C MET A 44 9.95 5.79 -2.13
N ASN A 45 10.97 5.35 -2.87
CA ASN A 45 11.92 6.28 -3.48
C ASN A 45 11.33 7.05 -4.66
N ALA A 46 10.38 6.45 -5.39
CA ALA A 46 9.69 7.09 -6.51
C ALA A 46 8.58 8.06 -6.04
N GLU A 47 8.07 7.92 -4.81
CA GLU A 47 6.93 8.69 -4.29
C GLU A 47 7.08 10.21 -4.39
N ALA A 48 8.31 10.74 -4.29
CA ALA A 48 8.54 12.19 -4.33
C ALA A 48 8.11 12.86 -5.65
N ILE A 49 7.94 12.07 -6.71
CA ILE A 49 7.66 12.56 -8.07
C ILE A 49 6.20 12.27 -8.48
N TRP A 50 5.48 11.41 -7.74
CA TRP A 50 4.16 10.94 -8.15
C TRP A 50 3.04 11.92 -7.79
N GLY A 51 2.08 12.07 -8.70
CA GLY A 51 0.79 12.67 -8.39
C GLY A 51 0.02 11.78 -7.42
N ARG A 52 -0.67 12.39 -6.45
CA ARG A 52 -1.54 11.67 -5.51
C ARG A 52 -2.84 12.40 -5.27
N THR A 53 -3.90 11.64 -5.07
CA THR A 53 -5.16 12.17 -4.55
C THR A 53 -5.08 12.36 -3.04
N PRO A 54 -5.90 13.25 -2.45
CA PRO A 54 -6.09 13.26 -1.00
C PRO A 54 -6.50 11.88 -0.48
N TRP A 55 -6.17 11.60 0.78
CA TRP A 55 -6.67 10.41 1.46
C TRP A 55 -8.16 10.59 1.75
N VAL A 56 -8.95 9.58 1.38
CA VAL A 56 -10.38 9.52 1.67
C VAL A 56 -10.62 8.42 2.69
N ARG A 57 -11.46 8.70 3.68
CA ARG A 57 -11.93 7.70 4.66
C ARG A 57 -13.14 7.00 4.10
N VAL A 58 -13.08 5.68 3.99
CA VAL A 58 -14.17 4.86 3.45
C VAL A 58 -14.47 3.75 4.45
N ASP A 59 -15.75 3.50 4.69
CA ASP A 59 -16.19 2.34 5.46
C ASP A 59 -15.85 1.05 4.69
N ARG A 60 -15.14 0.12 5.35
CA ARG A 60 -14.67 -1.14 4.75
C ARG A 60 -15.81 -2.02 4.20
N HIS A 61 -17.01 -1.90 4.77
CA HIS A 61 -18.19 -2.68 4.44
C HIS A 61 -19.12 -1.95 3.45
N ALA A 62 -18.85 -0.68 3.15
CA ALA A 62 -19.60 0.05 2.14
C ALA A 62 -19.46 -0.57 0.74
N HIS A 63 -20.37 -0.19 -0.16
CA HIS A 63 -20.36 -0.60 -1.57
C HIS A 63 -20.29 -2.13 -1.79
N GLY A 64 -20.95 -2.91 -0.92
CA GLY A 64 -20.98 -4.37 -1.03
C GLY A 64 -19.72 -5.07 -0.53
N GLY A 65 -18.92 -4.42 0.32
CA GLY A 65 -17.75 -5.03 0.96
C GLY A 65 -16.55 -5.22 0.03
N VAL A 66 -16.46 -4.44 -1.06
CA VAL A 66 -15.33 -4.53 -2.01
C VAL A 66 -14.00 -4.29 -1.31
N LEU A 67 -13.92 -3.27 -0.44
CA LEU A 67 -12.70 -2.99 0.32
C LEU A 67 -12.37 -4.12 1.30
N ASP A 68 -13.38 -4.63 2.02
CA ASP A 68 -13.20 -5.79 2.90
C ASP A 68 -12.65 -7.01 2.16
N GLY A 69 -13.19 -7.31 0.97
CA GLY A 69 -12.68 -8.37 0.11
C GLY A 69 -11.23 -8.13 -0.32
N LEU A 70 -10.91 -6.91 -0.77
CA LEU A 70 -9.55 -6.54 -1.18
C LEU A 70 -8.54 -6.60 -0.03
N LEU A 71 -8.95 -6.36 1.21
CA LEU A 71 -8.09 -6.44 2.39
C LEU A 71 -7.89 -7.89 2.86
N ASN A 72 -8.91 -8.74 2.74
CA ASN A 72 -8.87 -10.14 3.18
C ASN A 72 -8.26 -11.11 2.14
N GLN A 73 -7.99 -10.67 0.91
CA GLN A 73 -7.30 -11.49 -0.09
C GLN A 73 -5.83 -11.77 0.29
N SER A 74 -5.27 -12.87 -0.22
CA SER A 74 -3.85 -13.18 -0.02
C SER A 74 -2.96 -12.09 -0.64
N PRO A 75 -1.96 -11.56 0.08
CA PRO A 75 -1.02 -10.57 -0.46
C PRO A 75 -0.03 -11.17 -1.48
N HIS A 76 -0.15 -12.46 -1.81
CA HIS A 76 0.68 -13.13 -2.83
C HIS A 76 -0.03 -13.29 -4.18
N GLN A 77 -1.31 -12.94 -4.24
CA GLN A 77 -2.12 -13.00 -5.44
C GLN A 77 -2.71 -11.62 -5.70
N PRO A 78 -2.25 -10.92 -6.76
CA PRO A 78 -2.84 -9.65 -7.15
C PRO A 78 -4.35 -9.82 -7.43
N PRO A 79 -5.19 -8.91 -6.92
CA PRO A 79 -6.61 -8.88 -7.29
C PRO A 79 -6.78 -8.72 -8.81
N ASN A 80 -7.94 -9.11 -9.34
CA ASN A 80 -8.24 -8.93 -10.76
C ASN A 80 -8.02 -7.48 -11.21
N GLY A 81 -7.29 -7.31 -12.31
CA GLY A 81 -6.93 -5.99 -12.85
C GLY A 81 -5.70 -5.34 -12.20
N CYS A 82 -5.10 -5.96 -11.18
CA CYS A 82 -3.82 -5.53 -10.63
C CYS A 82 -2.67 -6.35 -11.20
N THR A 83 -1.53 -5.71 -11.40
CA THR A 83 -0.28 -6.35 -11.84
C THR A 83 0.53 -6.89 -10.67
N ALA A 84 0.45 -6.23 -9.52
CA ALA A 84 1.08 -6.64 -8.28
C ALA A 84 0.29 -6.14 -7.06
N VAL A 85 0.54 -6.78 -5.92
CA VAL A 85 0.09 -6.30 -4.61
C VAL A 85 1.30 -6.28 -3.67
N VAL A 86 1.42 -5.20 -2.91
CA VAL A 86 2.41 -5.06 -1.83
C VAL A 86 1.63 -4.93 -0.53
N ALA A 87 2.00 -5.71 0.48
CA ALA A 87 1.44 -5.60 1.82
C ALA A 87 2.56 -5.43 2.83
N VAL A 88 2.43 -4.41 3.69
CA VAL A 88 3.36 -4.08 4.76
C VAL A 88 2.57 -3.70 6.00
N ARG A 89 3.11 -4.08 7.16
CA ARG A 89 2.62 -3.67 8.46
C ARG A 89 3.73 -2.91 9.18
N TRP A 90 3.39 -1.77 9.77
CA TRP A 90 4.29 -1.03 10.66
C TRP A 90 4.00 -1.42 12.11
N ASP A 91 5.00 -2.04 12.74
CA ASP A 91 4.85 -2.67 14.06
C ASP A 91 5.12 -1.70 15.22
N ASP A 92 5.75 -0.55 14.96
CA ASP A 92 6.01 0.49 15.97
C ASP A 92 4.81 1.42 16.24
N ASP A 93 3.77 1.36 15.41
CA ASP A 93 2.54 2.13 15.61
C ASP A 93 1.58 1.40 16.57
N ASP A 94 0.83 2.15 17.37
CA ASP A 94 -0.20 1.63 18.28
C ASP A 94 -1.56 2.32 18.04
N PRO A 95 -2.54 1.65 17.42
CA PRO A 95 -2.46 0.29 16.87
C PRO A 95 -1.56 0.21 15.62
N PRO A 96 -1.05 -0.99 15.27
CA PRO A 96 -0.25 -1.18 14.06
C PRO A 96 -0.99 -0.68 12.82
N ILE A 97 -0.27 0.01 11.95
CA ILE A 97 -0.78 0.43 10.64
C ILE A 97 -0.49 -0.66 9.63
N GLU A 98 -1.51 -1.10 8.92
CA GLU A 98 -1.37 -1.99 7.78
C GLU A 98 -1.60 -1.20 6.50
N LEU A 99 -0.74 -1.44 5.51
CA LEU A 99 -0.85 -0.87 4.18
C LEU A 99 -0.88 -1.99 3.15
N ARG A 100 -1.86 -1.91 2.27
CA ARG A 100 -1.93 -2.68 1.03
C ARG A 100 -1.89 -1.73 -0.16
N GLN A 101 -0.89 -1.89 -1.01
CA GLN A 101 -0.76 -1.14 -2.25
C GLN A 101 -1.09 -2.07 -3.42
N LEU A 102 -2.12 -1.70 -4.18
CA LEU A 102 -2.59 -2.39 -5.37
C LEU A 102 -2.01 -1.69 -6.60
N LEU A 103 -1.10 -2.36 -7.30
CA LEU A 103 -0.48 -1.82 -8.50
C LEU A 103 -1.38 -2.11 -9.71
N LEU A 104 -1.87 -1.07 -10.38
CA LEU A 104 -2.81 -1.18 -11.50
C LEU A 104 -2.11 -1.32 -12.85
N THR A 105 -0.89 -0.80 -12.96
CA THR A 105 -0.09 -0.90 -14.18
C THR A 105 1.32 -1.41 -13.88
N PRO A 106 2.00 -2.08 -14.81
CA PRO A 106 3.36 -2.57 -14.58
C PRO A 106 4.34 -1.45 -14.19
N LEU A 107 5.34 -1.75 -13.35
CA LEU A 107 6.36 -0.77 -12.94
C LEU A 107 7.25 -0.28 -14.09
N ASP A 108 7.38 -1.07 -15.15
CA ASP A 108 8.13 -0.76 -16.37
C ASP A 108 7.29 -0.01 -17.41
N SER A 109 6.05 0.33 -17.08
CA SER A 109 5.18 1.18 -17.90
C SER A 109 5.61 2.66 -17.81
N PRO A 110 5.52 3.44 -18.90
CA PRO A 110 5.67 4.90 -18.84
C PRO A 110 4.64 5.58 -17.92
N PHE A 111 3.51 4.91 -17.70
CA PHE A 111 2.46 5.33 -16.77
C PHE A 111 2.29 4.27 -15.68
N VAL A 112 2.69 4.62 -14.45
CA VAL A 112 2.54 3.76 -13.28
C VAL A 112 1.39 4.28 -12.42
N ALA A 113 0.40 3.45 -12.12
CA ALA A 113 -0.74 3.80 -11.28
C ALA A 113 -0.94 2.75 -10.18
N SER A 114 -1.33 3.22 -8.98
CA SER A 114 -1.61 2.35 -7.84
C SER A 114 -2.66 2.93 -6.89
N ILE A 115 -3.30 2.05 -6.14
CA ILE A 115 -4.22 2.39 -5.06
C ILE A 115 -3.58 1.99 -3.75
N PHE A 116 -3.55 2.91 -2.80
CA PHE A 116 -3.12 2.67 -1.43
C PHE A 116 -4.34 2.47 -0.55
N LEU A 117 -4.36 1.38 0.20
CA LEU A 117 -5.34 1.05 1.21
C LEU A 117 -4.62 0.97 2.54
N SER A 118 -4.88 1.91 3.45
CA SER A 118 -4.30 1.91 4.78
C SER A 118 -5.38 1.69 5.83
N THR A 119 -5.12 0.79 6.76
CA THR A 119 -6.00 0.47 7.87
C THR A 119 -5.23 0.57 9.17
N LEU A 120 -5.86 1.16 10.18
CA LEU A 120 -5.46 0.95 11.57
C LEU A 120 -6.00 -0.42 11.98
N ALA A 121 -5.21 -1.21 12.71
CA ALA A 121 -5.71 -2.49 13.22
C ALA A 121 -7.03 -2.26 13.99
N ASP A 122 -8.00 -3.14 13.75
CA ASP A 122 -9.34 -3.13 14.35
C ASP A 122 -10.25 -1.91 14.01
N ALA A 123 -9.93 -1.15 12.95
CA ALA A 123 -10.80 -0.09 12.45
C ALA A 123 -11.67 -0.52 11.25
N ASP A 124 -12.93 -0.09 11.25
CA ASP A 124 -13.83 -0.26 10.09
C ASP A 124 -13.61 0.79 8.99
N ILE A 125 -12.66 1.70 9.21
CA ILE A 125 -12.31 2.77 8.28
C ILE A 125 -11.02 2.43 7.54
N VAL A 126 -11.10 2.45 6.21
CA VAL A 126 -9.98 2.33 5.30
C VAL A 126 -9.64 3.71 4.75
N LEU A 127 -8.38 4.10 4.83
CA LEU A 127 -7.84 5.25 4.14
C LEU A 127 -7.46 4.83 2.72
N VAL A 128 -8.05 5.50 1.72
CA VAL A 128 -7.84 5.22 0.30
C VAL A 128 -7.18 6.42 -0.37
N SER A 129 -6.14 6.18 -1.18
CA SER A 129 -5.52 7.20 -2.04
C SER A 129 -5.05 6.57 -3.34
N ALA A 130 -5.33 7.23 -4.46
CA ALA A 130 -4.78 6.85 -5.75
C ALA A 130 -3.49 7.63 -6.01
N ARG A 131 -2.51 6.96 -6.62
CA ARG A 131 -1.25 7.58 -7.03
C ARG A 131 -0.90 7.20 -8.45
N ALA A 132 -0.30 8.13 -9.18
CA ALA A 132 0.20 7.90 -10.52
C ALA A 132 1.48 8.70 -10.81
N THR A 133 2.27 8.26 -11.80
CA THR A 133 3.46 9.00 -12.28
C THR A 133 3.09 10.30 -12.98
N GLU A 134 1.85 10.44 -13.44
CA GLU A 134 1.32 11.68 -13.99
C GLU A 134 0.37 12.35 -12.97
N PRO A 135 0.33 13.70 -12.92
CA PRO A 135 -0.67 14.41 -12.12
C PRO A 135 -2.10 14.07 -12.59
N PRO A 136 -3.09 14.06 -11.69
CA PRO A 136 -4.48 13.87 -12.09
C PRO A 136 -4.90 14.95 -13.10
N VAL A 137 -5.52 14.53 -14.21
CA VAL A 137 -6.07 15.42 -15.22
C VAL A 137 -7.43 15.93 -14.71
N GLY A 138 -7.40 16.97 -13.88
CA GLY A 138 -8.60 17.60 -13.29
C GLY A 138 -8.49 17.81 -11.78
N ASP A 139 -9.58 18.25 -11.16
CA ASP A 139 -9.64 18.38 -9.70
C ASP A 139 -9.52 16.99 -9.07
N ALA A 140 -8.48 16.78 -8.25
CA ALA A 140 -8.20 15.51 -7.59
C ALA A 140 -9.36 15.02 -6.70
N SER A 141 -10.27 15.92 -6.29
CA SER A 141 -11.49 15.59 -5.55
C SER A 141 -12.59 14.93 -6.39
N ALA A 142 -12.53 15.03 -7.73
CA ALA A 142 -13.53 14.45 -8.62
C ALA A 142 -13.40 12.94 -8.80
N ALA A 143 -12.24 12.36 -8.48
CA ALA A 143 -11.97 10.93 -8.68
C ALA A 143 -12.74 10.00 -7.71
N PHE A 144 -13.29 10.54 -6.62
CA PHE A 144 -14.00 9.77 -5.58
C PHE A 144 -15.36 10.37 -5.21
N LYS A 145 -15.98 11.13 -6.12
CA LYS A 145 -17.36 11.61 -5.96
C LYS A 145 -18.39 10.52 -6.25
#